data_AF-A0A443I4I1-F1
#
_entry.id   AF-A0A443I4I1-F1
#
_cell.length_a   1.000
_cell.length_b   1.000
_cell.length_c   1.000
_cell.angle_alpha   90.00
_cell.angle_beta   90.00
_cell.angle_gamma   90.00
#
_symmetry.space_group_name_H-M   'P 1'
#
loop_
_entity.id
_entity.type
_entity.pdbx_description
1 polymer ?
#
loop_
_entity_poly.entity_id
_entity_poly.type
_entity_poly.pdbx_seq_one_letter_code
_entity_poly.pdbx_strand_id
1 'polypeptide(L)'
;MTSQFDYSYPWPLEGYEGLEPLSEERNEDGKSLKNPQHGVLSKAYEEFPDPLCKDRRGGFDIHIYHFQNNPEQAAFAKALWERIRREFPELRIYAFFDRPVGPHPVAMFEVNIFTPAQFGAFVPWLVINRGPLSALIHPNTTPGAAEELRNHTQQATWLGERIPLDLTLFNKMKEKEKEALGQS
;
A
#
# COMPACT_ATOMS: atom_id res chain seq x y z
N MET A 1 3.36 4.79 19.10
CA MET A 1 2.54 4.11 18.07
C MET A 1 1.45 5.09 17.66
N THR A 2 1.23 5.31 16.37
CA THR A 2 0.02 6.00 15.92
C THR A 2 -1.17 5.11 16.22
N SER A 3 -2.16 5.67 16.91
CA SER A 3 -3.40 4.96 17.21
C SER A 3 -4.28 5.00 15.97
N GLN A 4 -4.95 3.90 15.64
CA GLN A 4 -5.98 3.90 14.59
C GLN A 4 -7.12 4.90 14.89
N PHE A 5 -7.23 5.34 16.14
CA PHE A 5 -8.20 6.34 16.61
C PHE A 5 -7.73 7.79 16.42
N ASP A 6 -6.50 8.03 15.95
CA ASP A 6 -5.98 9.38 15.70
C ASP A 6 -6.48 9.99 14.38
N TYR A 7 -7.26 9.24 13.59
CA TYR A 7 -7.73 9.63 12.27
C TYR A 7 -9.27 9.63 12.19
N SER A 8 -9.82 10.57 11.42
CA SER A 8 -11.22 10.53 11.01
C SER A 8 -11.39 9.72 9.71
N TYR A 9 -12.60 9.21 9.53
CA TYR A 9 -12.97 8.40 8.38
C TYR A 9 -14.28 8.92 7.81
N PRO A 10 -14.41 9.01 6.47
CA PRO A 10 -15.69 9.31 5.84
C PRO A 10 -16.68 8.17 6.10
N TRP A 11 -17.97 8.50 6.05
CA TRP A 11 -19.03 7.52 6.23
C TRP A 11 -19.07 6.57 5.01
N PRO A 12 -19.05 5.23 5.18
CA PRO A 12 -18.95 4.32 4.02
C PRO A 12 -20.12 4.36 3.05
N LEU A 13 -21.29 4.86 3.47
CA LEU A 13 -22.46 5.03 2.59
C LEU A 13 -22.63 6.47 2.09
N GLU A 14 -21.61 7.32 2.26
CA GLU A 14 -21.61 8.65 1.67
C GLU A 14 -21.80 8.56 0.15
N GLY A 15 -22.83 9.23 -0.38
CA GLY A 15 -23.24 9.17 -1.78
C GLY A 15 -24.26 8.06 -2.11
N TYR A 16 -24.63 7.23 -1.15
CA TYR A 16 -25.61 6.15 -1.29
C TYR A 16 -26.82 6.32 -0.36
N GLU A 17 -26.98 7.50 0.25
CA GLU A 17 -28.09 7.78 1.16
C GLU A 17 -29.44 7.79 0.45
N GLY A 18 -30.47 7.28 1.14
CA GLY A 18 -31.85 7.29 0.64
C GLY A 18 -32.14 6.28 -0.48
N LEU A 19 -31.19 5.42 -0.83
CA LEU A 19 -31.44 4.29 -1.72
C LEU A 19 -32.32 3.23 -1.04
N GLU A 20 -33.06 2.49 -1.86
CA GLU A 20 -33.88 1.36 -1.40
C GLU A 20 -33.01 0.31 -0.67
N PRO A 21 -33.53 -0.32 0.40
CA PRO A 21 -32.81 -1.38 1.09
C PRO A 21 -32.42 -2.54 0.16
N LEU A 22 -31.21 -3.07 0.35
CA LEU A 22 -30.75 -4.25 -0.39
C LEU A 22 -31.50 -5.51 0.06
N SER A 23 -31.73 -6.44 -0.88
CA SER A 23 -32.34 -7.74 -0.61
C SER A 23 -31.39 -8.68 0.14
N GLU A 24 -31.95 -9.59 0.94
CA GLU A 24 -31.22 -10.70 1.59
C GLU A 24 -31.23 -12.02 0.78
N GLU A 25 -31.74 -11.99 -0.46
CA GLU A 25 -31.75 -13.15 -1.34
C GLU A 25 -30.32 -13.67 -1.61
N ARG A 26 -30.14 -14.99 -1.57
CA ARG A 26 -28.83 -15.65 -1.68
C ARG A 26 -28.59 -16.21 -3.09
N ASN A 27 -27.32 -16.26 -3.49
CA ASN A 27 -26.87 -17.00 -4.68
C ASN A 27 -26.91 -18.52 -4.42
N GLU A 28 -26.65 -19.31 -5.46
CA GLU A 28 -26.67 -20.79 -5.42
C GLU A 28 -25.69 -21.39 -4.42
N ASP A 29 -24.60 -20.70 -4.09
CA ASP A 29 -23.64 -21.13 -3.06
C ASP A 29 -24.22 -21.09 -1.62
N GLY A 30 -25.41 -20.51 -1.44
CA GLY A 30 -26.11 -20.37 -0.16
C GLY A 30 -25.46 -19.40 0.84
N LYS A 31 -24.34 -18.77 0.47
CA LYS A 31 -23.50 -17.93 1.35
C LYS A 31 -23.46 -16.48 0.90
N SER A 32 -23.32 -16.22 -0.40
CA SER A 32 -23.24 -14.88 -0.97
C SER A 32 -24.62 -14.31 -1.29
N LEU A 33 -24.75 -12.99 -1.22
CA LEU A 33 -25.99 -12.27 -1.50
C LEU A 33 -26.09 -11.90 -2.99
N LYS A 34 -27.32 -11.88 -3.51
CA LYS A 34 -27.61 -11.33 -4.84
C LYS A 34 -27.58 -9.82 -4.78
N ASN A 35 -26.52 -9.24 -5.33
CA ASN A 35 -26.39 -7.79 -5.45
C ASN A 35 -27.18 -7.25 -6.65
N PRO A 36 -27.89 -6.11 -6.53
CA PRO A 36 -28.49 -5.43 -7.67
C PRO A 36 -27.45 -5.14 -8.75
N GLN A 37 -27.80 -5.39 -10.01
CA GLN A 37 -26.92 -5.16 -11.15
C GLN A 37 -27.34 -3.89 -11.89
N HIS A 38 -26.41 -2.97 -12.06
CA HIS A 38 -26.61 -1.74 -12.85
C HIS A 38 -25.80 -1.74 -14.16
N GLY A 39 -25.14 -2.86 -14.49
CA GLY A 39 -24.48 -3.07 -15.80
C GLY A 39 -23.20 -2.25 -16.04
N VAL A 40 -22.71 -1.52 -15.05
CA VAL A 40 -21.51 -0.69 -15.14
C VAL A 40 -20.52 -1.16 -14.06
N LEU A 41 -19.24 -1.27 -14.39
CA LEU A 41 -18.22 -1.60 -13.40
C LEU A 41 -17.91 -0.39 -12.51
N SER A 42 -17.39 -0.64 -11.31
CA SER A 42 -16.84 0.44 -10.50
C SER A 42 -15.71 1.14 -11.26
N LYS A 43 -15.66 2.47 -11.17
CA LYS A 43 -14.56 3.29 -11.74
C LYS A 43 -13.18 2.85 -11.23
N ALA A 44 -13.14 2.19 -10.07
CA ALA A 44 -11.93 1.62 -9.47
C ALA A 44 -11.24 0.54 -10.34
N TYR A 45 -11.94 -0.05 -11.33
CA TYR A 45 -11.33 -0.95 -12.30
C TYR A 45 -10.45 -0.21 -13.32
N GLU A 46 -10.73 1.07 -13.57
CA GLU A 46 -10.06 1.88 -14.59
C GLU A 46 -8.98 2.76 -14.00
N GLU A 47 -9.23 3.37 -12.83
CA GLU A 47 -8.28 4.22 -12.13
C GLU A 47 -8.30 3.98 -10.62
N PHE A 48 -7.21 4.36 -9.95
CA PHE A 48 -7.21 4.35 -8.49
C PHE A 48 -8.24 5.36 -7.93
N PRO A 49 -9.02 4.99 -6.91
CA PRO A 49 -9.93 5.92 -6.25
C PRO A 49 -9.15 7.01 -5.51
N ASP A 50 -9.74 8.20 -5.40
CA ASP A 50 -9.17 9.27 -4.58
C ASP A 50 -9.14 8.83 -3.09
N PRO A 51 -8.13 9.23 -2.32
CA PRO A 51 -7.11 10.24 -2.61
C PRO A 51 -5.78 9.68 -3.17
N LEU A 52 -5.77 8.49 -3.77
CA LEU A 52 -4.53 7.89 -4.27
C LEU A 52 -3.89 8.74 -5.38
N CYS A 53 -2.57 8.88 -5.32
CA CYS A 53 -1.78 9.57 -6.34
C CYS A 53 -1.90 8.87 -7.70
N LYS A 54 -2.13 9.66 -8.74
CA LYS A 54 -2.18 9.23 -10.15
C LYS A 54 -1.02 9.81 -10.98
N ASP A 55 -0.10 10.50 -10.31
CA ASP A 55 1.04 11.18 -10.92
C ASP A 55 2.30 10.29 -10.95
N ARG A 56 3.46 10.92 -11.17
CA ARG A 56 4.74 10.23 -11.22
C ARG A 56 5.10 9.47 -9.94
N ARG A 57 4.47 9.76 -8.79
CA ARG A 57 4.70 9.05 -7.52
C ARG A 57 4.14 7.62 -7.54
N GLY A 58 3.09 7.38 -8.32
CA GLY A 58 2.33 6.12 -8.28
C GLY A 58 1.38 6.07 -7.08
N GLY A 59 0.36 5.21 -7.17
CA GLY A 59 -0.68 5.08 -6.14
C GLY A 59 -0.26 4.21 -4.95
N PHE A 60 0.68 3.28 -5.14
CA PHE A 60 1.22 2.45 -4.06
C PHE A 60 2.71 2.21 -4.22
N ASP A 61 3.38 2.10 -3.08
CA ASP A 61 4.76 1.61 -2.99
C ASP A 61 4.79 0.28 -2.25
N ILE A 62 5.60 -0.63 -2.76
CA ILE A 62 5.79 -1.96 -2.20
C ILE A 62 7.27 -2.12 -1.85
N HIS A 63 7.56 -2.22 -0.57
CA HIS A 63 8.91 -2.41 -0.03
C HIS A 63 9.10 -3.86 0.36
N ILE A 64 9.97 -4.58 -0.35
CA ILE A 64 10.27 -5.99 -0.09
C ILE A 64 11.56 -6.07 0.72
N TYR A 65 11.47 -6.62 1.94
CA TYR A 65 12.57 -6.60 2.91
C TYR A 65 13.40 -7.88 2.90
N HIS A 66 14.68 -7.72 3.20
CA HIS A 66 15.60 -8.81 3.51
C HIS A 66 16.52 -8.40 4.65
N PHE A 67 16.87 -9.33 5.54
CA PHE A 67 17.81 -9.07 6.62
C PHE A 67 19.23 -9.05 6.05
N GLN A 68 19.85 -7.86 6.06
CA GLN A 68 21.20 -7.65 5.52
C GLN A 68 22.28 -8.59 6.11
N ASN A 69 22.07 -9.11 7.32
CA ASN A 69 22.99 -10.04 7.99
C ASN A 69 22.64 -11.53 7.75
N ASN A 70 21.65 -11.82 6.90
CA ASN A 70 21.29 -13.16 6.48
C ASN A 70 21.60 -13.34 4.97
N PRO A 71 22.79 -13.89 4.63
CA PRO A 71 23.20 -14.08 3.24
C PRO A 71 22.22 -14.88 2.37
N GLU A 72 21.56 -15.89 2.92
CA GLU A 72 20.60 -16.72 2.17
C GLU A 72 19.36 -15.91 1.79
N GLN A 73 18.81 -15.16 2.75
CA GLN A 73 17.66 -14.30 2.50
C GLN A 73 18.01 -13.15 1.54
N ALA A 74 19.19 -12.54 1.69
CA ALA A 74 19.67 -11.50 0.79
C ALA A 74 19.86 -12.01 -0.65
N ALA A 75 20.42 -13.22 -0.82
CA ALA A 75 20.55 -13.86 -2.12
C ALA A 75 19.18 -14.16 -2.75
N PHE A 76 18.25 -14.69 -1.96
CA PHE A 76 16.86 -14.92 -2.42
C PHE A 76 16.18 -13.61 -2.84
N ALA A 77 16.30 -12.55 -2.04
CA ALA A 77 15.76 -11.23 -2.36
C ALA A 77 16.37 -10.63 -3.62
N LYS A 78 17.67 -10.82 -3.85
CA LYS A 78 18.34 -10.37 -5.07
C LYS A 78 17.82 -11.11 -6.31
N ALA A 79 17.63 -12.42 -6.21
CA ALA A 79 17.05 -13.23 -7.29
C ALA A 79 15.60 -12.85 -7.57
N LEU A 80 14.79 -12.60 -6.52
CA LEU A 80 13.42 -12.11 -6.67
C LEU A 80 13.38 -10.73 -7.32
N TRP A 81 14.23 -9.80 -6.88
CA TRP A 81 14.38 -8.47 -7.49
C TRP A 81 14.71 -8.56 -8.99
N GLU A 82 15.63 -9.44 -9.37
CA GLU A 82 15.93 -9.68 -10.79
C GLU A 82 14.72 -10.25 -11.54
N ARG A 83 14.04 -11.25 -10.97
CA ARG A 83 12.85 -11.84 -11.58
C ARG A 83 11.75 -10.82 -11.81
N ILE A 84 11.46 -9.96 -10.82
CA ILE A 84 10.47 -8.89 -10.96
C ILE A 84 10.84 -7.97 -12.12
N ARG A 85 12.12 -7.58 -12.26
CA ARG A 85 12.58 -6.74 -13.38
C ARG A 85 12.46 -7.40 -14.76
N ARG A 86 12.48 -8.74 -14.82
CA ARG A 86 12.30 -9.51 -16.07
C ARG A 86 10.83 -9.72 -16.41
N GLU A 87 10.00 -9.95 -15.40
CA GLU A 87 8.59 -10.32 -15.55
C GLU A 87 7.66 -9.10 -15.63
N PHE A 88 8.03 -7.99 -14.96
CA PHE A 88 7.29 -6.73 -14.93
C PHE A 88 8.18 -5.53 -15.31
N PRO A 89 8.76 -5.52 -16.52
CA PRO A 89 9.65 -4.43 -16.95
C PRO A 89 8.96 -3.05 -17.04
N GLU A 90 7.64 -3.02 -17.07
CA GLU A 90 6.80 -1.82 -17.07
C GLU A 90 6.64 -1.16 -15.69
N LEU A 91 6.94 -1.87 -14.61
CA LEU A 91 6.89 -1.31 -13.26
C LEU A 91 8.15 -0.49 -12.96
N ARG A 92 7.99 0.57 -12.16
CA ARG A 92 9.16 1.29 -11.65
C ARG A 92 9.74 0.53 -10.47
N ILE A 93 10.95 0.02 -10.64
CA ILE A 93 11.65 -0.80 -9.66
C ILE A 93 12.95 -0.10 -9.28
N TYR A 94 13.14 0.15 -7.99
CA TYR A 94 14.32 0.83 -7.47
C TYR A 94 15.54 -0.09 -7.38
N ALA A 95 16.69 0.51 -7.10
CA ALA A 95 17.91 -0.20 -6.79
C ALA A 95 17.70 -1.16 -5.61
N PHE A 96 18.48 -2.23 -5.59
CA PHE A 96 18.54 -3.13 -4.45
C PHE A 96 19.36 -2.48 -3.33
N PHE A 97 18.73 -2.14 -2.21
CA PHE A 97 19.41 -1.58 -1.05
C PHE A 97 19.85 -2.70 -0.12
N ASP A 98 21.11 -2.67 0.30
CA ASP A 98 21.76 -3.61 1.22
C ASP A 98 21.83 -3.07 2.67
N ARG A 99 21.18 -1.92 2.90
CA ARG A 99 21.16 -1.20 4.18
C ARG A 99 19.81 -0.51 4.42
N PRO A 100 19.51 -0.09 5.66
CA PRO A 100 18.35 0.73 5.97
C PRO A 100 18.32 2.06 5.18
N VAL A 101 17.13 2.48 4.76
CA VAL A 101 16.90 3.73 4.03
C VAL A 101 15.58 4.36 4.50
N GLY A 102 15.57 5.66 4.81
CA GLY A 102 14.34 6.36 5.20
C GLY A 102 13.69 5.75 6.46
N PRO A 103 12.38 5.47 6.47
CA PRO A 103 11.68 4.87 7.62
C PRO A 103 11.91 3.35 7.73
N HIS A 104 12.66 2.75 6.81
CA HIS A 104 12.85 1.30 6.69
C HIS A 104 14.12 0.87 7.44
N PRO A 105 14.01 0.20 8.61
CA PRO A 105 15.17 -0.17 9.43
C PRO A 105 15.87 -1.45 8.97
N VAL A 106 15.39 -2.06 7.89
CA VAL A 106 15.90 -3.29 7.29
C VAL A 106 16.13 -3.02 5.80
N ALA A 107 17.15 -3.65 5.24
CA ALA A 107 17.46 -3.57 3.82
C ALA A 107 16.26 -4.02 2.96
N MET A 108 16.07 -3.36 1.81
CA MET A 108 14.87 -3.56 0.97
C MET A 108 15.11 -3.21 -0.49
N PHE A 109 14.12 -3.46 -1.33
CA PHE A 109 13.94 -2.77 -2.60
C PHE A 109 12.48 -2.36 -2.76
N GLU A 110 12.24 -1.32 -3.57
CA GLU A 110 10.93 -0.70 -3.76
C GLU A 110 10.40 -0.93 -5.18
N VAL A 111 9.10 -1.17 -5.28
CA VAL A 111 8.34 -1.24 -6.54
C VAL A 111 7.15 -0.28 -6.46
N ASN A 112 7.03 0.66 -7.41
CA ASN A 112 5.87 1.55 -7.48
C ASN A 112 4.79 0.96 -8.41
N ILE A 113 3.54 1.14 -8.01
CA ILE A 113 2.35 0.73 -8.74
C ILE A 113 1.54 1.97 -9.15
N PHE A 114 1.21 2.08 -10.44
CA PHE A 114 0.58 3.26 -11.04
C PHE A 114 -0.88 3.04 -11.42
N THR A 115 -1.33 1.79 -11.59
CA THR A 115 -2.69 1.49 -12.03
C THR A 115 -3.33 0.34 -11.24
N PRO A 116 -4.68 0.27 -11.19
CA PRO A 116 -5.39 -0.87 -10.61
C PRO A 116 -4.99 -2.21 -11.26
N ALA A 117 -4.79 -2.23 -12.58
CA ALA A 117 -4.36 -3.42 -13.30
C ALA A 117 -2.97 -3.90 -12.85
N GLN A 118 -2.02 -2.98 -12.65
CA GLN A 118 -0.70 -3.32 -12.10
C GLN A 118 -0.80 -3.86 -10.66
N PHE A 119 -1.65 -3.26 -9.81
CA PHE A 119 -1.87 -3.76 -8.45
C PHE A 119 -2.44 -5.19 -8.46
N GLY A 120 -3.50 -5.39 -9.25
CA GLY A 120 -4.19 -6.67 -9.39
C GLY A 120 -3.34 -7.77 -10.03
N ALA A 121 -2.34 -7.42 -10.85
CA ALA A 121 -1.38 -8.38 -11.40
C ALA A 121 -0.23 -8.67 -10.42
N PHE A 122 0.42 -7.61 -9.91
CA PHE A 122 1.66 -7.74 -9.17
C PHE A 122 1.47 -8.27 -7.75
N VAL A 123 0.45 -7.83 -7.02
CA VAL A 123 0.26 -8.23 -5.61
C VAL A 123 -0.04 -9.73 -5.50
N PRO A 124 -0.99 -10.32 -6.24
CA PRO A 124 -1.20 -11.77 -6.21
C PRO A 124 0.04 -12.56 -6.64
N TRP A 125 0.77 -12.07 -7.64
CA TRP A 125 2.02 -12.69 -8.06
C TRP A 125 3.06 -12.67 -6.93
N LEU A 126 3.20 -11.53 -6.23
CA LEU A 126 4.15 -11.38 -5.12
C LEU A 126 3.76 -12.26 -3.94
N VAL A 127 2.46 -12.39 -3.64
CA VAL A 127 1.94 -13.31 -2.60
C VAL A 127 2.47 -14.73 -2.80
N ILE A 128 2.51 -15.21 -4.05
CA ILE A 128 2.99 -16.56 -4.38
C ILE A 128 4.52 -16.64 -4.44
N ASN A 129 5.20 -15.61 -4.97
CA ASN A 129 6.61 -15.70 -5.35
C ASN A 129 7.60 -15.09 -4.34
N ARG A 130 7.15 -14.33 -3.32
CA ARG A 130 8.04 -13.64 -2.37
C ARG A 130 8.80 -14.54 -1.40
N GLY A 131 8.45 -15.83 -1.33
CA GLY A 131 9.06 -16.77 -0.39
C GLY A 131 9.01 -16.24 1.05
N PRO A 132 10.13 -16.24 1.79
CA PRO A 132 10.16 -15.83 3.21
C PRO A 132 10.20 -14.30 3.41
N LEU A 133 10.23 -13.49 2.35
CA LEU A 133 10.45 -12.05 2.47
C LEU A 133 9.17 -11.33 2.88
N SER A 134 9.24 -10.54 3.95
CA SER A 134 8.15 -9.61 4.28
C SER A 134 8.07 -8.48 3.26
N ALA A 135 6.86 -8.01 2.98
CA ALA A 135 6.64 -6.83 2.13
C ALA A 135 5.64 -5.87 2.77
N LEU A 136 6.01 -4.59 2.82
CA LEU A 136 5.11 -3.48 3.15
C LEU A 136 4.49 -2.96 1.87
N ILE A 137 3.17 -2.92 1.81
CA ILE A 137 2.40 -2.24 0.77
C ILE A 137 1.78 -1.02 1.43
N HIS A 138 2.08 0.19 0.97
CA HIS A 138 1.38 1.39 1.44
C HIS A 138 0.89 2.24 0.28
N PRO A 139 -0.24 2.94 0.45
CA PRO A 139 -0.68 3.90 -0.54
C PRO A 139 0.20 5.13 -0.54
N ASN A 140 0.12 5.87 -1.63
CA ASN A 140 0.56 7.25 -1.75
C ASN A 140 -0.67 8.11 -1.97
N THR A 141 -0.94 9.02 -1.05
CA THR A 141 -2.10 9.91 -1.07
C THR A 141 -1.63 11.37 -1.08
N THR A 142 -2.44 12.31 -0.56
CA THR A 142 -2.11 13.73 -0.54
C THR A 142 -0.76 14.01 0.15
N PRO A 143 0.03 14.99 -0.34
CA PRO A 143 1.29 15.34 0.30
C PRO A 143 1.13 15.83 1.74
N GLY A 144 2.14 15.57 2.57
CA GLY A 144 2.24 16.12 3.93
C GLY A 144 2.72 15.09 4.94
N ALA A 145 3.48 15.51 5.95
CA ALA A 145 4.11 14.57 6.89
C ALA A 145 3.11 13.73 7.68
N ALA A 146 1.96 14.30 8.03
CA ALA A 146 0.89 13.59 8.72
C ALA A 146 0.29 12.46 7.87
N GLU A 147 0.16 12.70 6.56
CA GLU A 147 -0.39 11.73 5.62
C GLU A 147 0.67 10.67 5.25
N GLU A 148 1.95 11.03 5.11
CA GLU A 148 3.04 10.05 4.98
C GLU A 148 3.06 9.09 6.17
N LEU A 149 2.93 9.63 7.38
CA LEU A 149 2.85 8.82 8.59
C LEU A 149 1.63 7.88 8.55
N ARG A 150 0.46 8.37 8.10
CA ARG A 150 -0.76 7.56 7.98
C ARG A 150 -0.60 6.45 6.94
N ASN A 151 -0.09 6.79 5.76
CA ASN A 151 0.20 5.88 4.65
C ASN A 151 1.06 4.71 5.13
N HIS A 152 2.17 5.00 5.80
CA HIS A 152 3.13 3.99 6.29
C HIS A 152 2.69 3.24 7.56
N THR A 153 1.57 3.62 8.18
CA THR A 153 1.10 3.01 9.43
C THR A 153 -0.31 2.46 9.34
N GLN A 154 -1.33 3.33 9.35
CA GLN A 154 -2.73 2.96 9.43
C GLN A 154 -3.26 2.39 8.11
N GLN A 155 -2.82 2.94 6.97
CA GLN A 155 -3.25 2.48 5.64
C GLN A 155 -2.31 1.43 5.03
N ALA A 156 -1.24 1.07 5.74
CA ALA A 156 -0.29 0.06 5.31
C ALA A 156 -0.86 -1.36 5.43
N THR A 157 -0.55 -2.19 4.45
CA THR A 157 -0.82 -3.64 4.43
C THR A 157 0.51 -4.40 4.40
N TRP A 158 0.57 -5.55 5.06
CA TRP A 158 1.78 -6.38 5.10
C TRP A 158 1.53 -7.74 4.46
N LEU A 159 2.46 -8.18 3.61
CA LEU A 159 2.58 -9.56 3.18
C LEU A 159 3.66 -10.25 4.02
N GLY A 160 3.27 -11.22 4.83
CA GLY A 160 4.17 -11.87 5.80
C GLY A 160 4.27 -11.09 7.10
N GLU A 161 5.40 -11.26 7.80
CA GLU A 161 5.59 -10.68 9.13
C GLU A 161 5.82 -9.17 9.05
N ARG A 162 5.13 -8.41 9.90
CA ARG A 162 5.28 -6.95 9.97
C ARG A 162 6.64 -6.58 10.57
N ILE A 163 7.37 -5.68 9.91
CA ILE A 163 8.59 -5.08 10.44
C ILE A 163 8.25 -3.69 11.01
N PRO A 164 8.59 -3.38 12.28
CA PRO A 164 8.43 -2.03 12.81
C PRO A 164 9.23 -1.00 11.99
N LEU A 165 8.64 0.15 11.68
CA LEU A 165 9.30 1.23 10.94
C LEU A 165 9.88 2.29 11.89
N ASP A 166 10.94 2.99 11.47
CA ASP A 166 11.42 4.19 12.16
C ASP A 166 10.63 5.42 11.71
N LEU A 167 9.61 5.76 12.50
CA LEU A 167 8.68 6.86 12.21
C LEU A 167 9.22 8.22 12.69
N THR A 168 10.44 8.27 13.25
CA THR A 168 11.05 9.50 13.77
C THR A 168 11.15 10.59 12.70
N LEU A 169 11.43 10.19 11.46
CA LEU A 169 11.51 11.11 10.31
C LEU A 169 10.18 11.84 10.10
N PHE A 170 9.07 11.09 10.01
CA PHE A 170 7.75 11.68 9.76
C PHE A 170 7.29 12.56 10.93
N ASN A 171 7.56 12.13 12.17
CA ASN A 171 7.23 12.94 13.35
C ASN A 171 7.98 14.29 13.34
N LYS A 172 9.30 14.28 13.02
CA LYS A 172 10.08 15.53 12.91
C LYS A 172 9.58 16.43 11.78
N MET A 173 9.17 15.86 10.65
CA MET A 173 8.59 16.63 9.54
C MET A 173 7.26 17.27 9.96
N LYS A 174 6.40 16.52 10.66
CA LYS A 174 5.11 17.02 11.18
C LYS A 174 5.28 18.18 12.15
N GLU A 175 6.25 18.11 13.08
CA GLU A 175 6.51 19.22 14.01
C GLU A 175 7.01 20.47 13.27
N LYS A 176 7.90 20.32 12.28
CA LYS A 176 8.34 21.44 11.44
C LYS A 176 7.21 22.07 10.63
N GLU A 177 6.30 21.25 10.09
CA GLU A 177 5.12 21.75 9.37
C GLU A 177 4.20 22.56 10.29
N LYS A 178 3.98 22.13 11.54
CA LYS A 178 3.21 22.88 12.54
C LYS A 178 3.86 24.21 12.92
N GLU A 179 5.18 24.19 13.18
CA GLU A 179 5.96 25.39 13.47
C GLU A 179 5.84 26.42 12.32
N ALA A 180 5.96 25.96 11.07
CA ALA A 180 5.81 26.80 9.89
C ALA A 180 4.39 27.39 9.72
N LEU A 181 3.36 26.70 10.24
CA LEU A 181 1.96 27.14 10.22
C LEU A 181 1.57 28.01 11.42
N GLY A 182 2.51 28.33 12.33
CA GLY A 182 2.25 29.16 13.51
C GLY A 182 1.34 28.49 14.55
N GLN A 183 1.25 27.16 14.53
CA GLN A 183 0.45 26.37 15.46
C GLN A 183 1.39 25.70 16.47
N SER A 184 1.78 26.45 17.50
CA SER A 184 2.55 25.92 18.65
C SER A 184 1.63 25.41 19.75
#